data_AF-A0A836JLC2-F1
#
_entry.id   AF-A0A836JLC2-F1
#
_cell.length_a   1.000
_cell.length_b   1.000
_cell.length_c   1.000
_cell.angle_alpha   90.00
_cell.angle_beta   90.00
_cell.angle_gamma   90.00
#
_symmetry.space_group_name_H-M   'P 1'
#
loop_
_entity.id
_entity.type
_entity.pdbx_description
1 polymer ?
#
loop_
_entity_poly.entity_id
_entity_poly.type
_entity_poly.pdbx_seq_one_letter_code
_entity_poly.pdbx_strand_id
1 'polypeptide(L)'
;MIQKQGHWVPYELTGDRYRLQLMRLSRALKEKRPLYAQRHDKVILLHDNARPHVAKPVKTYIAPSDFHLFRSMAHGLADMSFFRRGIHVLPERWEKVVSSDGQYFK
;
A
#
# COMPACT_ATOMS: atom_id res chain seq x y z
N MET A 1 -5.37 11.56 -19.94
CA MET A 1 -6.73 11.86 -20.46
C MET A 1 -7.16 10.69 -21.34
N ILE A 2 -8.38 10.18 -21.19
CA ILE A 2 -8.94 9.13 -22.07
C ILE A 2 -10.34 9.59 -22.49
N GLN A 3 -10.64 9.54 -23.78
CA GLN A 3 -11.96 9.89 -24.29
C GLN A 3 -12.95 8.75 -24.00
N LYS A 4 -14.03 9.06 -23.29
CA LYS A 4 -15.19 8.18 -23.18
C LYS A 4 -16.46 8.97 -23.49
N GLN A 5 -17.24 8.48 -24.46
CA GLN A 5 -18.54 9.05 -24.82
C GLN A 5 -18.52 10.58 -24.99
N GLY A 6 -17.52 11.10 -25.71
CA GLY A 6 -17.43 12.53 -26.05
C GLY A 6 -16.99 13.46 -24.91
N HIS A 7 -16.79 12.98 -23.68
CA HIS A 7 -16.36 13.81 -22.56
C HIS A 7 -14.91 13.52 -22.15
N TRP A 8 -14.15 14.59 -21.92
CA TRP A 8 -12.82 14.55 -21.36
C TRP A 8 -12.91 14.32 -19.85
N VAL A 9 -12.75 13.08 -19.42
CA VAL A 9 -12.67 12.76 -18.00
C VAL A 9 -11.21 12.90 -17.55
N PRO A 10 -10.90 13.73 -16.53
CA PRO A 10 -9.59 13.73 -15.90
C PRO A 10 -9.22 12.30 -15.50
N TYR A 11 -7.96 11.89 -15.68
CA TYR A 11 -7.47 10.62 -15.13
C TYR A 11 -7.31 10.77 -13.61
N GLU A 12 -8.38 11.08 -12.91
CA GLU A 12 -8.36 11.15 -11.46
C GLU A 12 -8.53 9.74 -10.92
N LEU A 13 -7.55 9.31 -10.13
CA LEU A 13 -7.71 8.11 -9.31
C LEU A 13 -8.85 8.42 -8.33
N THR A 14 -10.00 7.75 -8.47
CA THR A 14 -11.10 7.87 -7.53
C THR A 14 -10.95 6.85 -6.40
N GLY A 15 -11.65 7.07 -5.28
CA GLY A 15 -11.67 6.09 -4.18
C GLY A 15 -12.16 4.71 -4.63
N ASP A 16 -13.18 4.64 -5.48
CA ASP A 16 -13.66 3.36 -6.04
C ASP A 16 -12.63 2.66 -6.91
N ARG A 17 -11.89 3.43 -7.72
CA ARG A 17 -10.83 2.87 -8.55
C ARG A 17 -9.67 2.35 -7.72
N TYR A 18 -9.30 3.07 -6.66
CA TYR A 18 -8.27 2.62 -5.71
C TYR A 18 -8.73 1.36 -4.96
N ARG A 19 -9.99 1.30 -4.50
CA ARG A 19 -10.56 0.08 -3.90
C ARG A 19 -10.44 -1.13 -4.83
N LEU A 20 -10.78 -0.98 -6.11
CA LEU A 20 -10.64 -2.07 -7.08
C LEU A 20 -9.18 -2.52 -7.27
N GLN A 21 -8.23 -1.59 -7.20
CA GLN A 21 -6.81 -1.93 -7.22
C GLN A 21 -6.40 -2.72 -5.97
N LEU A 22 -6.88 -2.35 -4.77
CA LEU A 22 -6.62 -3.11 -3.55
C LEU A 22 -7.18 -4.54 -3.60
N MET A 23 -8.36 -4.73 -4.20
CA MET A 23 -8.93 -6.07 -4.42
C MET A 23 -8.05 -6.93 -5.33
N ARG A 24 -7.56 -6.34 -6.43
CA ARG A 24 -6.62 -7.01 -7.36
C ARG A 24 -5.30 -7.32 -6.67
N LEU A 25 -4.79 -6.40 -5.86
CA LEU A 25 -3.57 -6.59 -5.06
C LEU A 25 -3.74 -7.76 -4.08
N SER A 26 -4.85 -7.83 -3.36
CA SER A 26 -5.13 -8.93 -2.42
C SER A 26 -5.10 -10.30 -3.13
N ARG A 27 -5.76 -10.40 -4.30
CA ARG A 27 -5.70 -11.62 -5.11
C ARG A 27 -4.28 -11.97 -5.56
N ALA A 28 -3.55 -11.00 -6.11
CA ALA A 28 -2.18 -11.21 -6.59
C ALA A 28 -1.23 -11.60 -5.45
N LEU A 29 -1.43 -11.07 -4.23
CA LEU A 29 -0.65 -11.45 -3.05
C LEU A 29 -0.92 -12.91 -2.66
N LYS A 30 -2.19 -13.34 -2.65
CA LYS A 30 -2.57 -14.73 -2.37
C LYS A 30 -1.92 -15.71 -3.37
N GLU A 31 -1.88 -15.34 -4.65
CA GLU A 31 -1.27 -16.16 -5.71
C GLU A 31 0.26 -16.18 -5.62
N LYS A 32 0.91 -15.00 -5.49
CA LYS A 32 2.38 -14.90 -5.54
C LYS A 32 3.07 -15.30 -4.25
N ARG A 33 2.35 -15.32 -3.12
CA ARG A 33 2.93 -15.52 -1.80
C ARG A 33 2.05 -16.45 -0.94
N PRO A 34 1.95 -17.73 -1.32
CA PRO A 34 1.06 -18.70 -0.68
C PRO A 34 1.39 -18.93 0.81
N LEU A 35 2.64 -18.70 1.23
CA LEU A 35 3.05 -18.81 2.63
C LEU A 35 2.36 -17.80 3.57
N TYR A 36 1.85 -16.67 3.07
CA TYR A 36 1.09 -15.73 3.91
C TYR A 36 -0.28 -16.27 4.31
N ALA A 37 -0.88 -17.15 3.50
CA ALA A 37 -2.13 -17.80 3.87
C ALA A 37 -1.97 -18.70 5.10
N GLN A 38 -0.76 -19.24 5.32
CA GLN A 38 -0.45 -20.15 6.44
C GLN A 38 -0.05 -19.40 7.72
N ARG A 39 0.52 -18.20 7.61
CA ARG A 39 1.08 -17.49 8.77
C ARG A 39 0.04 -16.81 9.65
N HIS A 40 -1.24 -16.76 9.26
CA HIS A 40 -2.30 -15.99 9.93
C HIS A 40 -1.97 -14.49 10.14
N ASP A 41 -0.80 -14.03 9.69
CA ASP A 41 -0.36 -12.64 9.75
C ASP A 41 -1.06 -11.83 8.66
N LYS A 42 -1.86 -10.86 9.11
CA LYS A 42 -2.58 -9.96 8.22
C LYS A 42 -1.59 -9.08 7.47
N VAL A 43 -1.86 -8.81 6.20
CA VAL A 43 -0.97 -7.98 5.35
C VAL A 43 -1.00 -6.55 5.85
N ILE A 44 0.14 -5.89 5.89
CA ILE A 44 0.20 -4.51 6.38
C ILE A 44 0.30 -3.56 5.20
N LEU A 45 -0.72 -2.69 5.09
CA LEU A 45 -0.80 -1.70 4.03
C LEU A 45 -0.25 -0.35 4.53
N LEU A 46 0.84 0.10 3.93
CA LEU A 46 1.40 1.45 4.11
C LEU A 46 1.13 2.27 2.84
N HIS A 47 0.35 3.34 2.97
CA HIS A 47 0.08 4.32 1.91
C HIS A 47 0.01 5.73 2.52
N ASP A 48 0.02 6.77 1.67
CA ASP A 48 -0.14 8.16 2.07
C ASP A 48 -1.64 8.54 2.23
N ASN A 49 -1.91 9.76 2.69
CA ASN A 49 -3.28 10.25 2.94
C ASN A 49 -3.93 10.93 1.72
N ALA A 50 -3.52 10.60 0.49
CA ALA A 50 -4.14 11.16 -0.72
C ALA A 50 -5.67 10.94 -0.70
N ARG A 51 -6.44 11.93 -1.19
CA ARG A 51 -7.92 11.93 -1.14
C ARG A 51 -8.57 10.59 -1.55
N PRO A 52 -8.10 9.87 -2.58
CA PRO A 52 -8.66 8.58 -2.95
C PRO A 52 -8.43 7.49 -1.91
N HIS A 53 -7.29 7.49 -1.21
CA HIS A 53 -6.88 6.45 -0.26
C HIS A 53 -7.66 6.52 1.06
N VAL A 54 -8.11 7.71 1.44
CA VAL A 54 -8.89 7.94 2.66
C VAL A 54 -10.41 8.01 2.40
N ALA A 55 -10.85 7.78 1.17
CA ALA A 55 -12.25 7.82 0.78
C ALA A 55 -13.07 6.71 1.46
N LYS A 56 -14.36 6.97 1.71
CA LYS A 56 -15.30 6.01 2.30
C LYS A 56 -15.24 4.61 1.67
N PRO A 57 -15.34 4.41 0.34
CA PRO A 57 -15.29 3.08 -0.27
C PRO A 57 -13.99 2.30 0.06
N VAL A 58 -12.88 3.01 0.24
CA VAL A 58 -11.58 2.40 0.59
C VAL A 58 -11.54 2.01 2.05
N LYS A 59 -11.95 2.92 2.95
CA LYS A 59 -12.04 2.64 4.39
C LYS A 59 -12.96 1.45 4.69
N THR A 60 -14.12 1.37 4.03
CA THR A 60 -15.06 0.25 4.17
C THR A 60 -14.52 -1.07 3.64
N TYR A 61 -13.55 -1.04 2.73
CA TYR A 61 -12.90 -2.24 2.24
C TYR A 61 -11.74 -2.66 3.15
N ILE A 62 -10.92 -1.71 3.60
CA ILE A 62 -9.74 -2.01 4.44
C ILE A 62 -10.16 -2.58 5.80
N ALA A 63 -11.15 -1.96 6.48
CA ALA A 63 -11.56 -2.37 7.83
C ALA A 63 -11.90 -3.86 8.01
N PRO A 64 -12.72 -4.49 7.13
CA PRO A 64 -13.02 -5.92 7.22
C PRO A 64 -12.02 -6.81 6.47
N SER A 65 -11.04 -6.25 5.76
CA SER A 65 -10.09 -7.04 4.96
C SER A 65 -8.94 -7.61 5.79
N ASP A 66 -8.17 -8.51 5.17
CA ASP A 66 -6.90 -9.02 5.69
C ASP A 66 -5.79 -7.95 5.72
N PHE A 67 -6.10 -6.67 5.47
CA PHE A 67 -5.17 -5.56 5.63
C PHE A 67 -5.25 -4.97 7.05
N HIS A 68 -4.11 -4.86 7.73
CA HIS A 68 -3.98 -4.14 9.00
C HIS A 68 -3.09 -2.91 8.85
N LEU A 69 -3.42 -1.85 9.60
CA LEU A 69 -2.55 -0.68 9.71
C LEU A 69 -1.40 -1.01 10.68
N PHE A 70 -0.18 -0.86 10.15
CA PHE A 70 1.15 -0.93 10.76
C PHE A 70 1.80 -2.27 11.16
N ARG A 71 3.02 -2.44 10.58
CA ARG A 71 4.14 -3.43 10.65
C ARG A 71 4.46 -4.33 9.41
N SER A 72 5.37 -3.79 8.58
CA SER A 72 6.36 -4.44 7.68
C SER A 72 6.06 -5.79 7.00
N MET A 73 5.90 -5.76 5.68
CA MET A 73 6.01 -6.95 4.81
C MET A 73 7.48 -7.36 4.61
N ALA A 74 7.88 -8.53 5.08
CA ALA A 74 9.08 -9.22 4.61
C ALA A 74 8.70 -10.56 3.97
N HIS A 75 9.20 -10.77 2.74
CA HIS A 75 9.22 -11.99 1.91
C HIS A 75 8.28 -12.03 0.69
N GLY A 76 8.86 -12.17 -0.50
CA GLY A 76 8.19 -12.69 -1.70
C GLY A 76 8.51 -11.98 -3.02
N LEU A 77 9.58 -12.50 -3.67
CA LEU A 77 10.02 -12.53 -5.08
C LEU A 77 10.86 -11.39 -5.73
N ALA A 78 11.86 -11.89 -6.49
CA ALA A 78 12.78 -11.35 -7.52
C ALA A 78 13.36 -9.93 -7.37
N ASP A 79 14.70 -9.89 -7.22
CA ASP A 79 15.52 -8.90 -6.50
C ASP A 79 14.99 -8.52 -5.11
N MET A 80 14.84 -9.56 -4.29
CA MET A 80 14.54 -9.42 -2.87
C MET A 80 15.47 -8.43 -2.17
N SER A 81 16.72 -8.30 -2.61
CA SER A 81 17.70 -7.47 -1.92
C SER A 81 17.30 -6.00 -1.95
N PHE A 82 16.85 -5.49 -3.10
CA PHE A 82 16.42 -4.11 -3.26
C PHE A 82 15.17 -3.80 -2.44
N PHE A 83 14.08 -4.56 -2.64
CA PHE A 83 12.82 -4.32 -1.92
C PHE A 83 12.96 -4.59 -0.42
N ARG A 84 13.69 -5.65 -0.02
CA ARG A 84 13.94 -5.96 1.39
C ARG A 84 14.72 -4.82 2.05
N ARG A 85 15.83 -4.37 1.45
CA ARG A 85 16.60 -3.23 1.97
C ARG A 85 15.70 -2.01 2.14
N GLY A 86 14.91 -1.65 1.13
CA GLY A 86 14.00 -0.51 1.19
C GLY A 86 13.01 -0.55 2.37
N ILE A 87 12.49 -1.73 2.72
CA ILE A 87 11.63 -1.91 3.90
C ILE A 87 12.43 -1.91 5.21
N HIS A 88 13.62 -2.55 5.22
CA HIS A 88 14.44 -2.67 6.43
C HIS A 88 15.10 -1.35 6.87
N VAL A 89 15.25 -0.37 5.96
CA VAL A 89 15.76 0.97 6.30
C VAL A 89 14.68 1.92 6.84
N LEU A 90 13.40 1.50 6.92
CA LEU A 90 12.33 2.36 7.46
C LEU A 90 12.58 2.78 8.92
N PRO A 91 13.01 1.90 9.85
CA PRO A 91 13.35 2.31 11.21
C PRO A 91 14.47 3.35 11.26
N GLU A 92 15.55 3.18 10.48
CA GLU A 92 16.64 4.15 10.38
C GLU A 92 16.14 5.52 9.86
N ARG A 93 15.24 5.51 8.86
CA ARG A 93 14.63 6.75 8.35
C ARG A 93 13.75 7.42 9.41
N TRP A 94 12.97 6.64 10.17
CA TRP A 94 12.15 7.20 11.26
C TRP A 94 13.01 7.77 12.39
N GLU A 95 14.11 7.12 12.74
CA GLU A 95 15.06 7.63 13.72
C GLU A 95 15.68 8.97 13.29
N LYS A 96 16.00 9.11 11.99
CA LYS A 96 16.44 10.39 11.42
C LYS A 96 15.36 11.48 11.49
N VAL A 97 14.09 11.17 11.22
CA VAL A 97 12.97 12.13 11.38
C VAL A 97 12.89 12.60 12.83
N VAL A 98 12.95 11.67 13.78
CA VAL A 98 12.87 11.98 15.22
C VAL A 98 14.05 12.84 15.65
N SER A 99 15.27 12.48 15.24
CA SER A 99 16.50 13.23 15.56
C SER A 99 16.56 14.61 14.89
N SER A 100 15.72 14.84 13.87
CA SER A 100 15.64 16.11 13.14
C SER A 100 14.39 16.94 13.51
N ASP A 101 13.70 16.60 14.61
CA ASP A 101 12.46 17.26 15.05
C ASP A 101 11.40 17.36 13.93
N GLY A 102 11.30 16.31 13.11
CA GLY A 102 10.35 16.24 11.99
C GLY A 102 10.80 16.94 10.71
N GLN A 103 11.98 17.56 10.67
CA GLN A 103 12.51 18.20 9.47
C GLN A 103 12.95 17.18 8.42
N TYR A 104 12.99 17.64 7.16
CA TYR A 104 13.59 16.86 6.08
C TYR A 104 15.09 16.68 6.31
N PHE A 105 15.58 15.47 6.02
CA PHE A 105 16.99 15.11 6.08
C PHE A 105 17.47 14.61 4.71
N LYS A 106 18.78 14.66 4.47
CA LYS A 106 19.42 14.17 3.23
C LYS A 106 19.83 12.70 3.34
#